data_AF-A0A940TMU7-F1
#
_entry.id   AF-A0A940TMU7-F1
#
_cell.length_a   1.000
_cell.length_b   1.000
_cell.length_c   1.000
_cell.angle_alpha   90.00
_cell.angle_beta   90.00
_cell.angle_gamma   90.00
#
_symmetry.space_group_name_H-M   'P 1'
#
loop_
_entity.id
_entity.type
_entity.pdbx_description
1 polymer ?
#
loop_
_entity_poly.entity_id
_entity_poly.type
_entity_poly.pdbx_seq_one_letter_code
_entity_poly.pdbx_strand_id
1 'polypeptide(L)'
;MTWALTFFLILTASSGQAQPPPGPPSAYSLNLEPNTNRFGNDYRNITMDVPDPDLCRTECEKDPKCRAFTYVKPGIQGPKARCWLKDRVPAASANSCCVSGVKTDQVAEPRREAAPVSGALSAEQRRLMSRFGYPDSFVIIFSKDDPSRPEKRMKYEIWRYYDKFTGFFFIDGRFAGTENLEKLPEGSIVPRYRPDSFHEGMKPEDLSALFRGISQSRVKVVPELLEEADVYSYEQILIGFQKNRLIYVESVPLIRGEVNE
;
A
#
# COMPACT_ATOMS: atom_id res chain seq x y z
N MET A 1 4.76 -29.46 -36.04
CA MET A 1 4.05 -29.56 -34.75
C MET A 1 4.67 -28.50 -33.84
N THR A 2 4.25 -27.23 -33.89
CA THR A 2 3.15 -26.59 -33.12
C THR A 2 3.37 -26.76 -31.60
N TRP A 3 3.51 -25.74 -30.74
CA TRP A 3 2.92 -24.39 -30.68
C TRP A 3 3.88 -23.35 -30.06
N ALA A 4 3.89 -22.13 -30.64
CA ALA A 4 4.41 -20.91 -30.02
C ALA A 4 3.24 -20.16 -29.37
N LEU A 5 3.39 -19.74 -28.11
CA LEU A 5 2.44 -18.84 -27.45
C LEU A 5 2.86 -17.40 -27.70
N THR A 6 2.37 -16.83 -28.79
CA THR A 6 2.35 -15.40 -29.07
C THR A 6 1.20 -14.76 -28.29
N PHE A 7 1.51 -13.91 -27.31
CA PHE A 7 0.52 -13.01 -26.73
C PHE A 7 0.21 -11.90 -27.73
N PHE A 8 -0.92 -12.04 -28.44
CA PHE A 8 -1.54 -10.95 -29.20
C PHE A 8 -2.20 -9.99 -28.21
N LEU A 9 -1.64 -8.79 -28.05
CA LEU A 9 -2.40 -7.66 -27.50
C LEU A 9 -3.29 -7.13 -28.63
N ILE A 10 -4.59 -7.39 -28.56
CA ILE A 10 -5.57 -6.73 -29.44
C ILE A 10 -5.70 -5.28 -28.95
N LEU A 11 -5.02 -4.36 -29.63
CA LEU A 11 -5.28 -2.92 -29.53
C LEU A 11 -6.59 -2.62 -30.26
N THR A 12 -7.71 -2.59 -29.53
CA THR A 12 -8.84 -1.77 -29.96
C THR A 12 -8.47 -0.32 -29.67
N ALA A 13 -8.33 0.47 -30.73
CA ALA A 13 -8.26 1.92 -30.62
C ALA A 13 -9.62 2.43 -30.11
N SER A 14 -9.76 2.52 -28.79
CA SER A 14 -10.79 3.36 -28.20
C SER A 14 -10.24 4.77 -28.14
N SER A 15 -11.00 5.72 -28.69
CA SER A 15 -10.72 7.15 -28.65
C SER A 15 -10.80 7.65 -27.19
N GLY A 16 -9.81 7.29 -26.38
CA GLY A 16 -9.65 7.76 -25.02
C GLY A 16 -9.19 9.21 -25.09
N GLN A 17 -10.05 10.13 -24.69
CA GLN A 17 -9.65 11.51 -24.43
C GLN A 17 -8.49 11.49 -23.43
N ALA A 18 -7.36 12.07 -23.81
CA ALA A 18 -6.21 12.24 -22.92
C ALA A 18 -6.68 12.97 -21.66
N GLN A 19 -6.64 12.30 -20.50
CA GLN A 19 -6.81 12.99 -19.23
C GLN A 19 -5.62 13.95 -19.04
N PRO A 20 -5.85 15.20 -18.59
CA PRO A 20 -4.75 16.08 -18.23
C PRO A 20 -3.90 15.42 -17.15
N PRO A 21 -2.59 15.74 -17.08
CA PRO A 21 -1.70 15.16 -16.07
C PRO A 21 -2.31 15.34 -14.67
N PRO A 22 -2.14 14.37 -13.76
CA PRO A 22 -2.61 14.52 -12.39
C PRO A 22 -2.03 15.81 -11.82
N GLY A 23 -2.93 16.68 -11.34
CA GLY A 23 -2.54 17.89 -10.63
C GLY A 23 -1.69 17.57 -9.40
N PRO A 24 -1.02 18.57 -8.81
CA PRO A 24 -0.25 18.36 -7.58
C PRO A 24 -1.11 17.64 -6.53
N PRO A 25 -0.54 16.69 -5.76
CA PRO A 25 -1.29 15.98 -4.75
C PRO A 25 -1.98 16.96 -3.80
N SER A 26 -3.26 16.75 -3.55
CA SER A 26 -4.04 17.54 -2.58
C SER A 26 -3.28 17.57 -1.25
N ALA A 27 -3.09 18.76 -0.68
CA ALA A 27 -2.42 18.97 0.63
C ALA A 27 -3.21 18.41 1.82
N TYR A 28 -4.28 17.67 1.58
CA TYR A 28 -5.21 17.17 2.57
C TYR A 28 -5.60 15.74 2.22
N SER A 29 -5.61 14.84 3.21
CA SER A 29 -6.28 13.54 3.07
C SER A 29 -7.66 13.59 3.69
N LEU A 30 -8.63 13.01 3.00
CA LEU A 30 -9.99 12.83 3.50
C LEU A 30 -10.33 11.33 3.49
N ASN A 31 -10.27 10.69 4.66
CA ASN A 31 -10.76 9.32 4.82
C ASN A 31 -12.29 9.33 5.01
N LEU A 32 -12.97 8.34 4.43
CA LEU A 32 -14.41 8.16 4.62
C LEU A 32 -14.71 7.50 5.97
N GLU A 33 -15.68 8.07 6.67
CA GLU A 33 -16.23 7.59 7.93
C GLU A 33 -17.63 7.01 7.64
N PRO A 34 -17.75 5.69 7.41
CA PRO A 34 -19.05 5.07 7.13
C PRO A 34 -19.96 5.16 8.35
N ASN A 35 -21.28 5.18 8.10
CA ASN A 35 -22.33 5.23 9.13
C ASN A 35 -22.10 6.33 10.16
N THR A 36 -21.66 7.51 9.70
CA THR A 36 -21.29 8.64 10.56
C THR A 36 -21.91 9.92 10.02
N ASN A 37 -22.57 10.65 10.90
CA ASN A 37 -23.02 12.02 10.69
C ASN A 37 -22.21 12.96 11.58
N ARG A 38 -21.69 14.05 11.01
CA ARG A 38 -21.09 15.16 11.77
C ARG A 38 -22.06 16.33 11.72
N PHE A 39 -22.96 16.45 12.69
CA PHE A 39 -24.07 17.40 12.62
C PHE A 39 -23.61 18.86 12.75
N GLY A 40 -24.09 19.74 11.87
CA GLY A 40 -23.89 21.19 11.93
C GLY A 40 -22.60 21.70 11.27
N ASN A 41 -22.38 23.02 11.38
CA ASN A 41 -21.31 23.76 10.70
C ASN A 41 -21.34 23.66 9.16
N ASP A 42 -22.51 23.37 8.59
CA ASP A 42 -22.72 23.29 7.16
C ASP A 42 -22.73 24.69 6.54
N TYR A 43 -21.87 24.94 5.56
CA TYR A 43 -21.85 26.22 4.82
C TYR A 43 -22.24 26.08 3.35
N ARG A 44 -22.28 24.85 2.83
CA ARG A 44 -22.71 24.57 1.45
C ARG A 44 -23.38 23.20 1.37
N ASN A 45 -24.43 23.13 0.57
CA ASN A 45 -25.18 21.91 0.31
C ASN A 45 -25.29 21.66 -1.20
N ILE A 46 -24.99 20.45 -1.63
CA ILE A 46 -24.99 20.02 -3.03
C ILE A 46 -25.98 18.87 -3.20
N THR A 47 -26.86 18.97 -4.20
CA THR A 47 -27.70 17.85 -4.62
C THR A 47 -26.89 17.01 -5.60
N MET A 48 -26.78 15.71 -5.36
CA MET A 48 -25.92 14.84 -6.16
C MET A 48 -26.76 13.98 -7.10
N ASP A 49 -26.38 13.93 -8.37
CA ASP A 49 -27.03 13.06 -9.37
C ASP A 49 -26.61 11.60 -9.22
N VAL A 50 -25.36 11.38 -8.78
CA VAL A 50 -24.81 10.06 -8.49
C VAL A 50 -24.66 9.89 -6.98
N PRO A 51 -25.20 8.82 -6.36
CA PRO A 51 -25.15 8.59 -4.92
C PRO A 51 -23.80 8.00 -4.47
N ASP A 52 -22.74 8.76 -4.70
CA ASP A 52 -21.36 8.36 -4.41
C ASP A 52 -20.73 9.32 -3.37
N PRO A 53 -20.37 8.84 -2.16
CA PRO A 53 -19.71 9.66 -1.15
C PRO A 53 -18.33 10.20 -1.57
N ASP A 54 -17.62 9.55 -2.50
CA ASP A 54 -16.32 10.01 -2.98
C ASP A 54 -16.42 11.31 -3.80
N LEU A 55 -17.57 11.56 -4.44
CA LEU A 55 -17.84 12.83 -5.10
C LEU A 55 -18.00 13.97 -4.06
N CYS A 56 -18.62 13.70 -2.92
CA CYS A 56 -18.73 14.68 -1.83
C CYS A 56 -17.37 14.97 -1.18
N ARG A 57 -16.53 13.93 -1.05
CA ARG A 57 -15.12 14.09 -0.68
C ARG A 57 -14.40 15.02 -1.63
N THR A 58 -14.51 14.76 -2.93
CA THR A 58 -13.83 15.52 -3.98
C THR A 58 -14.21 17.00 -3.96
N GLU A 59 -15.48 17.32 -3.72
CA GLU A 59 -15.93 18.71 -3.56
C GLU A 59 -15.32 19.39 -2.32
N CYS A 60 -15.19 18.66 -1.20
CA CYS A 60 -14.52 19.17 0.00
C CYS A 60 -13.00 19.33 -0.18
N GLU A 61 -12.36 18.47 -0.96
CA GLU A 61 -10.92 18.57 -1.28
C GLU A 61 -10.61 19.85 -2.04
N LYS A 62 -11.41 20.13 -3.09
CA LYS A 62 -11.27 21.30 -3.96
C LYS A 62 -11.56 22.63 -3.25
N ASP A 63 -12.39 22.61 -2.21
CA ASP A 63 -12.79 23.82 -1.49
C ASP A 63 -11.84 24.10 -0.29
N PRO A 64 -11.05 25.19 -0.32
CA PRO A 64 -10.14 25.53 0.79
C PRO A 64 -10.87 25.88 2.09
N LYS A 65 -12.16 26.26 2.03
CA LYS A 65 -12.99 26.52 3.21
C LYS A 65 -13.46 25.23 3.88
N CYS A 66 -13.57 24.13 3.12
CA CYS A 66 -14.07 22.88 3.65
C CYS A 66 -13.09 22.28 4.65
N ARG A 67 -13.58 21.91 5.83
CA ARG A 67 -12.85 21.18 6.89
C ARG A 67 -13.43 19.81 7.15
N ALA A 68 -14.70 19.59 6.82
CA ALA A 68 -15.35 18.28 6.87
C ALA A 68 -16.52 18.23 5.89
N PHE A 69 -17.02 17.05 5.59
CA PHE A 69 -18.28 16.88 4.87
C PHE A 69 -19.14 15.78 5.48
N THR A 70 -20.43 15.80 5.15
CA THR A 70 -21.33 14.66 5.35
C THR A 70 -22.13 14.42 4.08
N TYR A 71 -21.94 13.24 3.51
CA TYR A 71 -22.79 12.66 2.49
C TYR A 71 -23.99 11.99 3.16
N VAL A 72 -25.20 12.29 2.67
CA VAL A 72 -26.46 11.66 3.10
C VAL A 72 -27.00 10.85 1.92
N LYS A 73 -27.29 9.57 2.18
CA LYS A 73 -27.84 8.64 1.19
C LYS A 73 -29.17 9.14 0.60
N PRO A 74 -29.49 8.76 -0.66
CA PRO A 74 -30.81 9.02 -1.24
C PRO A 74 -31.94 8.46 -0.38
N GLY A 75 -33.11 9.07 -0.45
CA GLY A 75 -34.30 8.65 0.29
C GLY A 75 -34.40 9.21 1.72
N ILE A 76 -33.33 9.78 2.27
CA ILE A 76 -33.33 10.35 3.64
C ILE A 76 -33.75 11.83 3.64
N GLN A 77 -33.16 12.64 2.75
CA GLN A 77 -33.42 14.09 2.65
C GLN A 77 -33.99 14.49 1.29
N GLY A 78 -34.62 13.54 0.61
CA GLY A 78 -35.14 13.66 -0.76
C GLY A 78 -34.72 12.46 -1.62
N PRO A 79 -35.20 12.39 -2.88
CA PRO A 79 -34.94 11.26 -3.77
C PRO A 79 -33.48 11.16 -4.22
N LYS A 80 -32.70 12.25 -4.11
CA LYS A 80 -31.28 12.32 -4.46
C LYS A 80 -30.41 12.41 -3.20
N ALA A 81 -29.14 12.03 -3.32
CA ALA A 81 -28.18 12.20 -2.25
C ALA A 81 -27.86 13.68 -1.99
N ARG A 82 -27.43 13.98 -0.76
CA ARG A 82 -27.02 15.32 -0.34
C ARG A 82 -25.57 15.29 0.12
N CYS A 83 -24.81 16.31 -0.26
CA CYS A 83 -23.46 16.56 0.24
C CYS A 83 -23.44 17.88 1.00
N TRP A 84 -23.11 17.79 2.28
CA TRP A 84 -23.03 18.93 3.18
C TRP A 84 -21.57 19.24 3.52
N LEU A 85 -21.03 20.31 2.93
CA LEU A 85 -19.67 20.79 3.22
C LEU A 85 -19.68 21.67 4.45
N LYS A 86 -18.67 21.50 5.30
CA LYS A 86 -18.57 22.12 6.62
C LYS A 86 -17.27 22.87 6.78
N ASP A 87 -17.32 24.02 7.44
CA ASP A 87 -16.15 24.90 7.64
C ASP A 87 -15.43 24.64 8.97
N ARG A 88 -15.98 23.71 9.77
CA ARG A 88 -15.37 23.15 10.97
C ARG A 88 -15.53 21.63 10.97
N VAL A 89 -14.98 20.98 11.98
CA VAL A 89 -15.10 19.53 12.21
C VAL A 89 -16.06 19.30 13.38
N PRO A 90 -17.37 19.07 13.14
CA PRO A 90 -18.30 18.75 14.21
C PRO A 90 -18.02 17.37 14.81
N ALA A 91 -18.51 17.11 16.02
CA ALA A 91 -18.42 15.79 16.65
C ALA A 91 -19.04 14.69 15.76
N ALA A 92 -18.41 13.52 15.73
CA ALA A 92 -18.94 12.36 15.02
C ALA A 92 -20.09 11.73 15.81
N SER A 93 -21.19 11.44 15.12
CA SER A 93 -22.33 10.70 15.65
C SER A 93 -22.58 9.48 14.76
N ALA A 94 -22.73 8.31 15.37
CA ALA A 94 -23.12 7.11 14.65
C ALA A 94 -24.50 7.32 13.99
N ASN A 95 -24.57 7.12 12.67
CA ASN A 95 -25.80 7.22 11.90
C ASN A 95 -25.67 6.51 10.54
N SER A 96 -26.47 5.48 10.31
CA SER A 96 -26.44 4.67 9.07
C SER A 96 -26.87 5.42 7.80
N CYS A 97 -27.47 6.62 7.94
CA CYS A 97 -27.84 7.47 6.80
C CYS A 97 -26.64 7.95 6.00
N CYS A 98 -25.47 7.99 6.63
CA CYS A 98 -24.50 9.00 6.29
C CYS A 98 -23.08 8.47 6.24
N VAL A 99 -22.28 9.08 5.38
CA VAL A 99 -20.83 8.90 5.31
C VAL A 99 -20.22 10.27 5.49
N SER A 100 -19.31 10.43 6.45
CA SER A 100 -18.63 11.71 6.68
C SER A 100 -17.16 11.63 6.27
N GLY A 101 -16.50 12.77 6.22
CA GLY A 101 -15.05 12.83 6.08
C GLY A 101 -14.51 14.10 6.71
N VAL A 102 -13.29 14.03 7.25
CA VAL A 102 -12.59 15.18 7.86
C VAL A 102 -11.34 15.51 7.07
N LYS A 103 -11.18 16.79 6.73
CA LYS A 103 -10.03 17.31 6.02
C LYS A 103 -8.93 17.52 7.06
N THR A 104 -8.13 16.48 7.25
CA THR A 104 -6.93 16.60 8.06
C THR A 104 -5.87 17.26 7.20
N ASP A 105 -5.27 18.34 7.69
CA ASP A 105 -4.01 18.84 7.14
C ASP A 105 -3.08 17.63 7.04
N GLN A 106 -2.67 17.27 5.83
CA GLN A 106 -1.41 16.56 5.72
C GLN A 106 -0.43 17.59 6.25
N VAL A 107 0.08 17.37 7.46
CA VAL A 107 1.21 18.14 7.95
C VAL A 107 2.20 18.13 6.81
N ALA A 108 2.39 19.29 6.17
CA ALA A 108 3.35 19.47 5.11
C ALA A 108 4.63 18.80 5.59
N GLU A 109 5.15 17.87 4.78
CA GLU A 109 6.41 17.15 4.99
C GLU A 109 7.25 17.85 6.07
N PRO A 110 7.45 17.25 7.27
CA PRO A 110 8.33 17.87 8.24
C PRO A 110 9.66 18.10 7.52
N ARG A 111 10.01 19.39 7.41
CA ARG A 111 11.24 19.89 6.80
C ARG A 111 12.39 19.03 7.30
N ARG A 112 12.85 18.09 6.46
CA ARG A 112 13.88 17.09 6.80
C ARG A 112 13.65 16.47 8.19
N GLU A 113 12.52 15.81 8.41
CA GLU A 113 12.59 14.67 9.33
C GLU A 113 13.52 13.67 8.66
N ALA A 114 14.65 13.37 9.32
CA ALA A 114 15.59 12.40 8.82
C ALA A 114 14.80 11.16 8.36
N ALA A 115 15.13 10.66 7.17
CA ALA A 115 14.64 9.35 6.74
C ALA A 115 14.67 8.41 7.96
N PRO A 116 13.61 7.63 8.20
CA PRO A 116 13.60 6.68 9.31
C PRO A 116 14.95 5.96 9.31
N VAL A 117 15.63 5.96 10.46
CA VAL A 117 16.89 5.24 10.64
C VAL A 117 16.72 3.88 9.97
N SER A 118 17.62 3.55 9.04
CA SER A 118 17.51 2.36 8.20
C SER A 118 17.05 1.16 9.05
N GLY A 119 15.80 0.72 8.88
CA GLY A 119 15.16 -0.34 9.68
C GLY A 119 13.87 0.06 10.40
N ALA A 120 13.61 1.35 10.65
CA ALA A 120 12.36 1.78 11.29
C ALA A 120 11.20 1.90 10.28
N LEU A 121 10.01 1.42 10.67
CA LEU A 121 8.79 1.53 9.86
C LEU A 121 8.36 2.98 9.63
N SER A 122 7.92 3.30 8.42
CA SER A 122 7.32 4.59 8.08
C SER A 122 6.02 4.84 8.86
N ALA A 123 5.51 6.08 8.84
CA ALA A 123 4.23 6.40 9.46
C ALA A 123 3.06 5.60 8.85
N GLU A 124 3.07 5.36 7.53
CA GLU A 124 2.02 4.63 6.84
C GLU A 124 2.12 3.12 7.11
N GLN A 125 3.33 2.57 7.12
CA GLN A 125 3.58 1.19 7.51
C GLN A 125 3.18 0.93 8.96
N ARG A 126 3.48 1.86 9.88
CA ARG A 126 3.03 1.79 11.29
C ARG A 126 1.51 1.82 11.41
N ARG A 127 0.82 2.63 10.62
CA ARG A 127 -0.66 2.65 10.58
C ARG A 127 -1.21 1.30 10.14
N LEU A 128 -0.66 0.71 9.09
CA LEU A 128 -1.09 -0.61 8.61
C LEU A 128 -0.83 -1.69 9.67
N MET A 129 0.37 -1.69 10.25
CA MET A 129 0.75 -2.61 11.32
C MET A 129 -0.16 -2.47 12.56
N SER A 130 -0.55 -1.24 12.92
CA SER A 130 -1.47 -1.01 14.05
C SER A 130 -2.87 -1.58 13.81
N ARG A 131 -3.26 -1.75 12.54
CA ARG A 131 -4.60 -2.24 12.15
C ARG A 131 -4.63 -3.74 11.91
N PHE A 132 -3.60 -4.30 11.29
CA PHE A 132 -3.58 -5.68 10.83
C PHE A 132 -2.45 -6.53 11.42
N GLY A 133 -1.54 -5.93 12.20
CA GLY A 133 -0.31 -6.59 12.63
C GLY A 133 0.76 -6.62 11.53
N TYR A 134 1.82 -7.40 11.76
CA TYR A 134 2.82 -7.66 10.74
C TYR A 134 2.23 -8.48 9.58
N PRO A 135 2.74 -8.31 8.35
CA PRO A 135 2.26 -9.10 7.22
C PRO A 135 2.60 -10.58 7.39
N ASP A 136 1.75 -11.43 6.83
CA ASP A 136 1.97 -12.88 6.78
C ASP A 136 3.17 -13.22 5.90
N SER A 137 3.42 -12.45 4.84
CA SER A 137 4.64 -12.53 4.04
C SER A 137 4.99 -11.18 3.43
N PHE A 138 6.26 -10.98 3.08
CA PHE A 138 6.71 -9.73 2.48
C PHE A 138 7.84 -9.91 1.46
N VAL A 139 7.96 -8.91 0.59
CA VAL A 139 9.08 -8.73 -0.34
C VAL A 139 9.68 -7.35 -0.10
N ILE A 140 11.01 -7.24 -0.14
CA ILE A 140 11.77 -5.98 -0.11
C ILE A 140 12.77 -6.00 -1.25
N ILE A 141 12.80 -4.93 -2.04
CA ILE A 141 13.75 -4.75 -3.15
C ILE A 141 14.37 -3.36 -3.03
N PHE A 142 15.71 -3.28 -3.12
CA PHE A 142 16.44 -2.02 -3.17
C PHE A 142 17.04 -1.80 -4.56
N SER A 143 16.38 -0.99 -5.40
CA SER A 143 16.78 -0.80 -6.81
C SER A 143 17.05 0.67 -7.17
N LYS A 144 17.86 0.90 -8.21
CA LYS A 144 18.19 2.22 -8.76
C LYS A 144 17.32 2.52 -10.00
N ASP A 145 16.00 2.44 -9.86
CA ASP A 145 15.07 2.54 -10.99
C ASP A 145 14.72 3.99 -11.38
N ASP A 146 15.10 4.98 -10.57
CA ASP A 146 14.81 6.39 -10.84
C ASP A 146 15.91 7.02 -11.70
N PRO A 147 15.70 7.22 -13.02
CA PRO A 147 16.72 7.79 -13.90
C PRO A 147 17.06 9.25 -13.54
N SER A 148 16.17 9.95 -12.83
CA SER A 148 16.45 11.31 -12.34
C SER A 148 17.36 11.32 -11.11
N ARG A 149 17.49 10.19 -10.42
CA ARG A 149 18.29 10.02 -9.21
C ARG A 149 19.10 8.70 -9.29
N PRO A 150 20.09 8.60 -10.19
CA PRO A 150 20.82 7.36 -10.46
C PRO A 150 21.63 6.82 -9.27
N GLU A 151 21.88 7.65 -8.27
CA GLU A 151 22.54 7.23 -7.03
C GLU A 151 21.58 6.80 -5.92
N LYS A 152 20.30 7.18 -6.02
CA LYS A 152 19.32 6.82 -5.00
C LYS A 152 18.83 5.40 -5.25
N ARG A 153 18.97 4.54 -4.25
CA ARG A 153 18.23 3.28 -4.19
C ARG A 153 16.85 3.55 -3.62
N MET A 154 15.85 3.15 -4.37
CA MET A 154 14.45 3.14 -3.95
C MET A 154 14.18 1.82 -3.22
N LYS A 155 13.46 1.89 -2.11
CA LYS A 155 12.98 0.71 -1.38
C LYS A 155 11.56 0.38 -1.83
N TYR A 156 11.39 -0.74 -2.52
CA TYR A 156 10.09 -1.30 -2.86
C TYR A 156 9.74 -2.38 -1.85
N GLU A 157 8.50 -2.37 -1.35
CA GLU A 157 8.02 -3.41 -0.45
C GLU A 157 6.64 -3.90 -0.85
N ILE A 158 6.40 -5.20 -0.69
CA ILE A 158 5.09 -5.81 -0.82
C ILE A 158 4.79 -6.50 0.50
N TRP A 159 3.69 -6.15 1.15
CA TRP A 159 3.26 -6.72 2.44
C TRP A 159 1.95 -7.46 2.25
N ARG A 160 1.94 -8.77 2.44
CA ARG A 160 0.79 -9.64 2.13
C ARG A 160 0.07 -10.09 3.40
N TYR A 161 -1.25 -9.97 3.39
CA TYR A 161 -2.15 -10.40 4.45
C TYR A 161 -3.17 -11.37 3.83
N TYR A 162 -2.88 -12.67 3.87
CA TYR A 162 -3.68 -13.67 3.17
C TYR A 162 -5.07 -13.83 3.79
N ASP A 163 -5.19 -13.62 5.11
CA ASP A 163 -6.48 -13.63 5.80
C ASP A 163 -7.35 -12.39 5.50
N LYS A 164 -6.75 -11.33 4.94
CA LYS A 164 -7.42 -10.12 4.43
C LYS A 164 -7.57 -10.13 2.91
N PHE A 165 -7.08 -11.17 2.23
CA PHE A 165 -7.10 -11.30 0.77
C PHE A 165 -6.48 -10.09 0.04
N THR A 166 -5.50 -9.43 0.67
CA THR A 166 -4.91 -8.22 0.10
C THR A 166 -3.43 -8.05 0.44
N GLY A 167 -2.69 -7.56 -0.55
CA GLY A 167 -1.30 -7.11 -0.40
C GLY A 167 -1.20 -5.60 -0.54
N PHE A 168 -0.25 -5.00 0.17
CA PHE A 168 0.01 -3.55 0.15
C PHE A 168 1.40 -3.29 -0.42
N PHE A 169 1.48 -2.40 -1.40
CA PHE A 169 2.73 -1.95 -2.00
C PHE A 169 3.23 -0.67 -1.32
N PHE A 170 4.53 -0.61 -1.04
CA PHE A 170 5.18 0.59 -0.54
C PHE A 170 6.39 0.96 -1.40
N ILE A 171 6.59 2.26 -1.60
CA ILE A 171 7.78 2.84 -2.23
C ILE A 171 8.38 3.84 -1.24
N ASP A 172 9.60 3.59 -0.79
CA ASP A 172 10.27 4.30 0.31
C ASP A 172 9.36 4.42 1.55
N GLY A 173 8.65 3.34 1.87
CA GLY A 173 7.73 3.26 3.00
C GLY A 173 6.40 4.01 2.81
N ARG A 174 6.15 4.64 1.66
CA ARG A 174 4.86 5.27 1.32
C ARG A 174 3.98 4.29 0.56
N PHE A 175 2.70 4.22 0.90
CA PHE A 175 1.71 3.40 0.23
C PHE A 175 1.59 3.79 -1.24
N ALA A 176 1.74 2.79 -2.11
CA ALA A 176 1.75 2.93 -3.56
C ALA A 176 0.58 2.20 -4.23
N GLY A 177 -0.12 1.30 -3.52
CA GLY A 177 -1.27 0.59 -4.04
C GLY A 177 -1.55 -0.73 -3.32
N THR A 178 -2.50 -1.50 -3.85
CA THR A 178 -2.87 -2.82 -3.33
C THR A 178 -2.89 -3.89 -4.43
N GLU A 179 -2.69 -5.14 -4.04
CA GLU A 179 -3.00 -6.34 -4.85
C GLU A 179 -4.09 -7.17 -4.18
N ASN A 180 -4.86 -7.91 -4.99
CA ASN A 180 -5.77 -8.94 -4.48
C ASN A 180 -4.98 -10.24 -4.30
N LEU A 181 -5.22 -10.95 -3.20
CA LEU A 181 -4.56 -12.20 -2.90
C LEU A 181 -5.54 -13.37 -2.88
N GLU A 182 -5.03 -14.54 -3.21
CA GLU A 182 -5.70 -15.81 -2.94
C GLU A 182 -5.44 -16.26 -1.51
N LYS A 183 -6.35 -17.09 -0.98
CA LYS A 183 -6.15 -17.71 0.33
C LYS A 183 -5.00 -18.72 0.24
N LEU A 184 -4.15 -18.77 1.27
CA LEU A 184 -3.24 -19.88 1.42
C LEU A 184 -4.00 -21.20 1.63
N PRO A 185 -3.50 -22.33 1.10
CA PRO A 185 -4.01 -23.66 1.43
C PRO A 185 -4.05 -23.89 2.94
N GLU A 186 -5.01 -24.69 3.39
CA GLU A 186 -5.14 -25.04 4.79
C GLU A 186 -3.88 -25.75 5.30
N GLY A 187 -3.46 -25.44 6.53
CA GLY A 187 -2.21 -25.98 7.09
C GLY A 187 -0.92 -25.32 6.58
N SER A 188 -1.01 -24.29 5.73
CA SER A 188 0.16 -23.47 5.36
C SER A 188 0.75 -22.78 6.58
N ILE A 189 2.08 -22.65 6.62
CA ILE A 189 2.82 -22.03 7.73
C ILE A 189 3.40 -20.70 7.24
N VAL A 190 3.01 -19.60 7.90
CA VAL A 190 3.55 -18.26 7.60
C VAL A 190 4.95 -18.07 8.20
N PRO A 191 5.86 -17.36 7.51
CA PRO A 191 7.20 -17.07 8.03
C PRO A 191 7.15 -16.20 9.30
N ARG A 192 8.13 -16.38 10.18
CA ARG A 192 8.27 -15.59 11.43
C ARG A 192 9.05 -14.29 11.28
N TYR A 193 9.54 -13.99 10.08
CA TYR A 193 10.38 -12.83 9.82
C TYR A 193 9.55 -11.56 9.78
N ARG A 194 10.20 -10.41 10.02
CA ARG A 194 9.54 -9.11 9.99
C ARG A 194 10.26 -8.17 9.02
N PRO A 195 9.53 -7.36 8.26
CA PRO A 195 10.13 -6.47 7.25
C PRO A 195 11.01 -5.37 7.85
N ASP A 196 10.74 -4.94 9.07
CA ASP A 196 11.54 -3.95 9.82
C ASP A 196 12.89 -4.49 10.32
N SER A 197 13.10 -5.81 10.28
CA SER A 197 14.41 -6.41 10.55
C SER A 197 15.41 -6.22 9.41
N PHE A 198 15.01 -5.66 8.27
CA PHE A 198 15.85 -5.55 7.07
C PHE A 198 15.91 -4.11 6.57
N HIS A 199 17.12 -3.65 6.28
CA HIS A 199 17.33 -2.30 5.78
C HIS A 199 18.45 -2.22 4.75
N GLU A 200 18.45 -1.12 4.00
CA GLU A 200 19.45 -0.88 2.97
C GLU A 200 20.85 -0.92 3.59
N GLY A 201 21.78 -1.54 2.85
CA GLY A 201 23.20 -1.55 3.22
C GLY A 201 23.61 -2.57 4.26
N MET A 202 22.68 -3.38 4.79
CA MET A 202 23.02 -4.56 5.59
C MET A 202 23.98 -5.47 4.81
N LYS A 203 25.01 -5.95 5.51
CA LYS A 203 25.97 -6.94 5.04
C LYS A 203 25.52 -8.34 5.46
N PRO A 204 26.04 -9.41 4.83
CA PRO A 204 25.78 -10.78 5.24
C PRO A 204 26.05 -11.04 6.73
N GLU A 205 27.15 -10.50 7.26
CA GLU A 205 27.49 -10.59 8.69
C GLU A 205 26.43 -9.99 9.63
N ASP A 206 25.70 -8.95 9.20
CA ASP A 206 24.65 -8.32 10.03
C ASP A 206 23.44 -9.23 10.23
N LEU A 207 23.22 -10.20 9.33
CA LEU A 207 22.12 -11.17 9.41
C LEU A 207 22.48 -12.45 10.17
N SER A 208 23.73 -12.60 10.59
CA SER A 208 24.23 -13.81 11.26
C SER A 208 23.45 -14.18 12.53
N ALA A 209 22.96 -13.18 13.28
CA ALA A 209 22.14 -13.41 14.47
C ALA A 209 20.75 -13.95 14.11
N LEU A 210 20.16 -13.47 13.01
CA LEU A 210 18.83 -13.88 12.55
C LEU A 210 18.83 -15.33 12.04
N PHE A 211 19.92 -15.74 11.41
CA PHE A 211 20.06 -17.07 10.79
C PHE A 211 20.93 -18.03 11.58
N ARG A 212 21.21 -17.74 12.86
CA ARG A 212 22.04 -18.60 13.70
C ARG A 212 21.43 -20.00 13.79
N GLY A 213 22.16 -21.00 13.32
CA GLY A 213 21.73 -22.39 13.32
C GLY A 213 20.77 -22.77 12.19
N ILE A 214 20.50 -21.85 11.25
CA ILE A 214 19.69 -22.11 10.05
C ILE A 214 20.62 -22.39 8.88
N SER A 215 20.43 -23.53 8.23
CA SER A 215 21.20 -23.88 7.03
C SER A 215 20.84 -22.96 5.87
N GLN A 216 21.86 -22.49 5.15
CA GLN A 216 21.69 -21.73 3.92
C GLN A 216 22.03 -22.58 2.69
N SER A 217 21.36 -22.30 1.57
CA SER A 217 21.73 -22.80 0.25
C SER A 217 21.77 -21.66 -0.76
N ARG A 218 22.75 -21.67 -1.68
CA ARG A 218 22.83 -20.65 -2.73
C ARG A 218 21.82 -20.99 -3.83
N VAL A 219 20.99 -20.01 -4.19
CA VAL A 219 19.99 -20.13 -5.26
C VAL A 219 20.56 -19.54 -6.53
N LYS A 220 20.42 -20.26 -7.65
CA LYS A 220 20.71 -19.70 -8.97
C LYS A 220 19.52 -18.86 -9.41
N VAL A 221 19.73 -17.57 -9.56
CA VAL A 221 18.70 -16.64 -10.06
C VAL A 221 18.99 -16.31 -11.51
N VAL A 222 17.93 -16.19 -12.30
CA VAL A 222 17.99 -15.77 -13.69
C VAL A 222 18.43 -14.29 -13.71
N PRO A 223 19.51 -13.92 -14.41
CA PRO A 223 20.13 -12.59 -14.31
C PRO A 223 19.16 -11.42 -14.51
N GLU A 224 18.15 -11.59 -15.36
CA GLU A 224 17.12 -10.60 -15.68
C GLU A 224 16.28 -10.17 -14.46
N LEU A 225 16.23 -10.98 -13.39
CA LEU A 225 15.46 -10.67 -12.19
C LEU A 225 16.28 -9.91 -11.14
N LEU A 226 17.56 -10.26 -11.00
CA LEU A 226 18.48 -9.68 -10.01
C LEU A 226 19.90 -9.72 -10.58
N GLU A 227 20.25 -8.74 -11.41
CA GLU A 227 21.57 -8.69 -12.05
C GLU A 227 22.71 -8.70 -11.01
N GLU A 228 23.67 -9.61 -11.19
CA GLU A 228 24.88 -9.72 -10.36
C GLU A 228 24.62 -9.94 -8.86
N ALA A 229 23.46 -10.49 -8.48
CA ALA A 229 23.12 -10.75 -7.08
C ALA A 229 23.46 -12.19 -6.66
N ASP A 230 24.15 -12.34 -5.53
CA ASP A 230 24.25 -13.62 -4.82
C ASP A 230 23.01 -13.82 -3.95
N VAL A 231 22.18 -14.81 -4.29
CA VAL A 231 20.94 -15.11 -3.55
C VAL A 231 21.08 -16.39 -2.72
N TYR A 232 20.65 -16.31 -1.47
CA TYR A 232 20.69 -17.37 -0.49
C TYR A 232 19.27 -17.69 0.00
N SER A 233 18.96 -18.98 0.07
CA SER A 233 17.73 -19.49 0.67
C SER A 233 18.02 -20.02 2.06
N TYR A 234 17.19 -19.60 3.01
CA TYR A 234 17.11 -20.07 4.38
C TYR A 234 15.71 -20.65 4.61
N GLU A 235 15.43 -21.10 5.84
CA GLU A 235 14.08 -21.53 6.22
C GLU A 235 13.07 -20.38 6.02
N GLN A 236 12.17 -20.52 5.04
CA GLN A 236 11.09 -19.58 4.71
C GLN A 236 11.50 -18.17 4.29
N ILE A 237 12.76 -17.94 3.87
CA ILE A 237 13.21 -16.63 3.41
C ILE A 237 14.35 -16.72 2.40
N LEU A 238 14.27 -15.88 1.37
CA LEU A 238 15.31 -15.64 0.37
C LEU A 238 15.96 -14.29 0.63
N ILE A 239 17.29 -14.24 0.56
CA ILE A 239 18.10 -13.04 0.80
C ILE A 239 19.08 -12.87 -0.36
N GLY A 240 19.05 -11.70 -1.01
CA GLY A 240 19.95 -11.37 -2.12
C GLY A 240 20.90 -10.23 -1.78
N PHE A 241 22.18 -10.42 -2.12
CA PHE A 241 23.24 -9.43 -1.95
C PHE A 241 23.85 -9.05 -3.29
N GLN A 242 24.11 -7.75 -3.48
CA GLN A 242 24.88 -7.23 -4.60
C GLN A 242 26.02 -6.37 -4.03
N LYS A 243 27.27 -6.64 -4.42
CA LYS A 243 28.46 -5.92 -3.93
C LYS A 243 28.49 -5.82 -2.39
N ASN A 244 28.20 -6.94 -1.72
CA ASN A 244 28.15 -7.07 -0.26
C ASN A 244 27.09 -6.21 0.45
N ARG A 245 26.01 -5.84 -0.25
CA ARG A 245 24.89 -5.08 0.29
C ARG A 245 23.58 -5.79 0.01
N LEU A 246 22.70 -5.83 1.01
CA LEU A 246 21.36 -6.35 0.87
C LEU A 246 20.58 -5.59 -0.19
N ILE A 247 20.07 -6.30 -1.19
CA ILE A 247 19.21 -5.74 -2.25
C ILE A 247 17.85 -6.43 -2.37
N TYR A 248 17.71 -7.63 -1.82
CA TYR A 248 16.51 -8.45 -1.98
C TYR A 248 16.20 -9.22 -0.70
N VAL A 249 14.94 -9.21 -0.29
CA VAL A 249 14.40 -10.08 0.76
C VAL A 249 13.03 -10.56 0.32
N GLU A 250 12.76 -11.85 0.44
CA GLU A 250 11.42 -12.39 0.25
C GLU A 250 11.16 -13.47 1.28
N SER A 251 10.14 -13.28 2.12
CA SER A 251 9.67 -14.33 3.01
C SER A 251 8.63 -15.19 2.29
N VAL A 252 8.77 -16.51 2.36
CA VAL A 252 7.93 -17.45 1.59
C VAL A 252 7.16 -18.38 2.55
N PRO A 253 5.81 -18.35 2.55
CA PRO A 253 5.02 -19.32 3.30
C PRO A 253 5.35 -20.76 2.89
N LEU A 254 5.36 -21.69 3.86
CA LEU A 254 5.44 -23.11 3.54
C LEU A 254 4.05 -23.62 3.22
N ILE A 255 3.86 -24.01 1.97
CA ILE A 255 2.66 -24.68 1.53
C ILE A 255 2.80 -26.16 1.87
N ARG A 256 2.03 -26.63 2.85
CA ARG A 256 1.84 -28.07 3.03
C ARG A 256 0.86 -28.51 1.96
N GLY A 257 1.36 -29.18 0.92
CA GLY A 257 0.48 -29.92 0.02
C GLY A 257 -0.24 -31.02 0.80
N GLU A 258 -1.49 -31.30 0.45
CA GLU A 258 -2.03 -32.63 0.67
C GLU A 258 -1.04 -33.61 0.03
N VAL A 259 -0.40 -34.42 0.86
CA VAL A 259 0.34 -35.58 0.37
C VAL A 259 -0.74 -36.49 -0.18
N ASN A 260 -0.92 -36.46 -1.50
CA ASN A 260 -1.69 -37.49 -2.18
C ASN A 260 -0.93 -38.80 -1.93
N GLU A 261 -1.48 -39.64 -1.04
CA GLU A 261 -1.13 -41.06 -0.93
C GLU A 261 -1.37 -41.79 -2.27
#